data_AF-A0A1V6B792-F1
#
_entry.id   AF-A0A1V6B792-F1
#
_cell.length_a   1.000
_cell.length_b   1.000
_cell.length_c   1.000
_cell.angle_alpha   90.00
_cell.angle_beta   90.00
_cell.angle_gamma   90.00
#
_symmetry.space_group_name_H-M   'P 1'
#
loop_
_entity.id
_entity.type
_entity.pdbx_description
1 polymer ?
#
loop_
_entity_poly.entity_id
_entity_poly.type
_entity_poly.pdbx_seq_one_letter_code
_entity_poly.pdbx_strand_id
1 'polypeptide(L)'
;MNKKIYLLAGTFLVMAFSSCYYDVEDELYPSTSCDTTNVTYSESVAPVLKNYCYSCHSAAIANGSVVLDNYQSVKQVAADGRLLGTINHESGYIAMPQDQNKLSDCDIRKITIWINDGMQDN
;
A
#
# COMPACT_ATOMS: atom_id res chain seq x y z
N MET A 1 -66.85 31.65 16.17
CA MET A 1 -66.02 31.33 17.35
C MET A 1 -65.02 30.24 16.97
N ASN A 2 -63.72 30.53 17.20
CA ASN A 2 -62.64 29.57 17.39
C ASN A 2 -61.83 29.13 16.15
N LYS A 3 -60.81 29.96 15.85
CA LYS A 3 -59.37 29.63 15.70
C LYS A 3 -58.99 28.33 14.97
N LYS A 4 -58.13 28.47 13.95
CA LYS A 4 -56.83 27.79 13.84
C LYS A 4 -56.03 28.36 12.66
N ILE A 5 -55.03 29.16 13.00
CA ILE A 5 -53.96 29.63 12.12
C ILE A 5 -52.95 28.49 12.03
N TYR A 6 -52.70 27.99 10.82
CA TYR A 6 -51.63 27.05 10.55
C TYR A 6 -50.51 27.77 9.80
N LEU A 7 -49.47 28.15 10.55
CA LEU A 7 -48.18 28.57 10.03
C LEU A 7 -47.51 27.34 9.39
N LEU A 8 -47.64 27.20 8.06
CA LEU A 8 -46.80 26.31 7.29
C LEU A 8 -45.48 27.04 7.00
N ALA A 9 -44.57 26.99 7.97
CA ALA A 9 -43.16 27.29 7.76
C ALA A 9 -42.56 26.17 6.88
N GLY A 10 -42.57 26.39 5.58
CA GLY A 10 -42.12 25.42 4.59
C GLY A 10 -40.92 25.93 3.81
N THR A 11 -39.72 25.87 4.39
CA THR A 11 -38.45 25.78 3.64
C THR A 11 -37.29 25.66 4.62
N PHE A 12 -36.58 24.53 4.58
CA PHE A 12 -35.15 24.44 4.25
C PHE A 12 -34.72 23.00 4.57
N LEU A 13 -34.87 22.11 3.57
CA LEU A 13 -34.24 20.79 3.61
C LEU A 13 -32.73 21.03 3.51
N VAL A 14 -32.08 21.09 4.68
CA VAL A 14 -30.63 21.14 4.79
C VAL A 14 -30.10 19.83 4.21
N MET A 15 -29.65 19.88 2.95
CA MET A 15 -28.78 18.87 2.39
C MET A 15 -27.49 18.89 3.19
N ALA A 16 -27.34 17.91 4.09
CA ALA A 16 -26.07 17.59 4.69
C ALA A 16 -25.18 17.03 3.56
N PHE A 17 -24.35 17.89 2.99
CA PHE A 17 -23.25 17.44 2.16
C PHE A 17 -22.28 16.68 3.08
N SER A 18 -22.30 15.36 2.97
CA SER A 18 -21.22 14.51 3.45
C SER A 18 -19.97 14.87 2.65
N SER A 19 -19.18 15.86 3.11
CA SER A 19 -17.83 16.03 2.60
C SER A 19 -17.01 14.85 3.12
N CYS A 20 -16.78 13.85 2.27
CA CYS A 20 -15.64 12.97 2.45
C CYS A 20 -14.40 13.87 2.30
N TYR A 21 -13.82 14.27 3.44
CA TYR A 21 -12.49 14.84 3.45
C TYR A 21 -11.56 13.72 3.02
N TYR A 22 -10.94 13.87 1.85
CA TYR A 22 -9.82 13.04 1.47
C TYR A 22 -8.66 13.55 2.33
N ASP A 23 -8.33 12.80 3.39
CA ASP A 23 -7.10 13.03 4.12
C ASP A 23 -5.96 13.03 3.10
N VAL A 24 -5.23 14.14 3.00
CA VAL A 24 -3.99 14.19 2.23
C VAL A 24 -3.05 13.28 3.00
N GLU A 25 -2.82 12.07 2.50
CA GLU A 25 -2.02 11.02 3.19
C GLU A 25 -0.65 11.57 3.66
N ASP A 26 -0.15 12.58 2.94
CA ASP A 26 1.06 13.36 3.24
C ASP A 26 1.04 14.14 4.58
N GLU A 27 -0.14 14.47 5.15
CA GLU A 27 -0.24 15.09 6.48
C GLU A 27 -0.15 14.05 7.63
N LEU A 28 -0.59 12.81 7.38
CA LEU A 28 -0.62 11.75 8.40
C LEU A 28 0.71 10.98 8.47
N TYR A 29 1.41 10.88 7.34
CA TYR A 29 2.73 10.24 7.22
C TYR A 29 3.73 11.29 6.74
N PRO A 30 4.39 12.05 7.65
CA PRO A 30 5.37 13.03 7.24
C PRO A 30 6.42 12.33 6.38
N SER A 31 6.63 12.86 5.17
CA SER A 31 7.63 12.37 4.22
C SER A 31 9.01 12.37 4.87
N THR A 32 9.38 11.26 5.50
CA THR A 32 10.77 10.93 5.70
C THR A 32 11.37 10.86 4.31
N SER A 33 12.29 11.78 4.03
CA SER A 33 13.12 11.80 2.83
C SER A 33 13.38 10.37 2.34
N CYS A 34 12.75 9.99 1.22
CA CYS A 34 12.91 8.67 0.67
C CYS A 34 14.33 8.55 0.10
N ASP A 35 15.25 7.97 0.88
CA ASP A 35 16.59 7.72 0.40
C ASP A 35 16.54 6.66 -0.71
N THR A 36 16.91 7.11 -1.90
CA THR A 36 16.94 6.34 -3.15
C THR A 36 18.34 6.34 -3.76
N THR A 37 19.35 6.84 -3.03
CA THR A 37 20.69 7.07 -3.57
C THR A 37 21.56 5.80 -3.61
N ASN A 38 21.39 4.90 -2.65
CA ASN A 38 22.13 3.64 -2.55
C ASN A 38 21.20 2.48 -2.19
N VAL A 39 20.26 2.17 -3.08
CA VAL A 39 19.32 1.08 -2.85
C VAL A 39 20.02 -0.27 -3.05
N THR A 40 20.12 -1.03 -1.96
CA THR A 40 20.66 -2.40 -1.96
C THR A 40 19.61 -3.42 -1.51
N TYR A 41 19.83 -4.69 -1.82
CA TYR A 41 18.92 -5.73 -1.35
C TYR A 41 18.91 -5.80 0.18
N SER A 42 20.08 -5.87 0.80
CA SER A 42 20.25 -6.11 2.22
C SER A 42 19.78 -4.93 3.10
N GLU A 43 20.04 -3.69 2.69
CA GLU A 43 19.75 -2.50 3.50
C GLU A 43 18.42 -1.84 3.15
N SER A 44 17.95 -1.98 1.90
CA SER A 44 16.73 -1.31 1.44
C SER A 44 15.55 -2.27 1.21
N VAL A 45 15.75 -3.39 0.52
CA VAL A 45 14.63 -4.27 0.12
C VAL A 45 14.26 -5.30 1.19
N ALA A 46 15.23 -6.03 1.72
CA ALA A 46 15.00 -7.07 2.71
C ALA A 46 14.29 -6.55 3.99
N PRO A 47 14.56 -5.33 4.51
CA PRO A 47 13.80 -4.79 5.62
C PRO A 47 12.31 -4.54 5.29
N VAL A 48 12.00 -4.09 4.07
CA VAL A 48 10.61 -3.92 3.61
C VAL A 48 9.91 -5.27 3.59
N LEU A 49 10.53 -6.28 2.96
CA LEU A 49 9.95 -7.62 2.90
C LEU A 49 9.78 -8.25 4.28
N LYS A 50 10.74 -8.03 5.18
CA LYS A 50 10.67 -8.50 6.57
C LYS A 50 9.48 -7.88 7.32
N ASN A 51 9.23 -6.59 7.13
CA ASN A 51 8.20 -5.87 7.85
C ASN A 51 6.79 -6.20 7.34
N TYR A 52 6.63 -6.39 6.03
CA TYR A 52 5.30 -6.47 5.40
C TYR A 52 4.95 -7.86 4.84
N CYS A 53 5.91 -8.75 4.64
CA CYS A 53 5.69 -9.98 3.87
C CYS A 53 5.93 -11.27 4.65
N TYR A 54 6.91 -11.33 5.56
CA TYR A 54 7.40 -12.60 6.13
C TYR A 54 6.38 -13.33 7.03
N SER A 55 5.39 -12.60 7.57
CA SER A 55 4.29 -13.18 8.34
C SER A 55 3.48 -14.23 7.57
N CYS A 56 3.49 -14.16 6.24
CA CYS A 56 2.81 -15.12 5.36
C CYS A 56 3.75 -15.78 4.34
N HIS A 57 4.80 -15.07 3.91
CA HIS A 57 5.70 -15.47 2.83
C HIS A 57 7.13 -15.76 3.29
N SER A 58 7.32 -16.20 4.53
CA SER A 58 8.59 -16.82 4.95
C SER A 58 8.68 -18.27 4.46
N ALA A 59 9.88 -18.84 4.40
CA ALA A 59 10.10 -20.24 4.04
C ALA A 59 9.36 -21.22 4.97
N ALA A 60 9.10 -20.80 6.21
CA ALA A 60 8.36 -21.59 7.20
C ALA A 60 6.85 -21.66 6.92
N ILE A 61 6.27 -20.63 6.28
CA ILE A 61 4.81 -20.49 6.07
C ILE A 61 4.44 -20.70 4.61
N ALA A 62 5.17 -20.05 3.69
CA ALA A 62 5.09 -20.21 2.25
C ALA A 62 3.66 -20.16 1.68
N ASN A 63 2.82 -19.25 2.18
CA ASN A 63 1.45 -19.08 1.68
C ASN A 63 1.45 -18.79 0.17
N GLY A 64 0.53 -19.43 -0.55
CA GLY A 64 0.47 -19.32 -2.02
C GLY A 64 1.71 -19.85 -2.74
N SER A 65 2.51 -20.69 -2.08
CA SER A 65 3.80 -21.21 -2.58
C SER A 65 4.81 -20.10 -2.92
N VAL A 66 4.70 -18.96 -2.24
CA VAL A 66 5.61 -17.81 -2.39
C VAL A 66 6.47 -17.68 -1.12
N VAL A 67 7.77 -17.59 -1.33
CA VAL A 67 8.79 -17.39 -0.29
C VAL A 67 9.57 -16.12 -0.62
N LEU A 68 9.71 -15.23 0.36
CA LEU A 68 10.32 -13.90 0.21
C LEU A 68 11.40 -13.63 1.27
N ASP A 69 11.74 -14.59 2.14
CA ASP A 69 12.75 -14.43 3.19
C ASP A 69 14.16 -14.91 2.80
N ASN A 70 14.37 -15.21 1.53
CA ASN A 70 15.69 -15.45 0.95
C ASN A 70 15.78 -14.80 -0.44
N TYR A 71 16.98 -14.31 -0.78
CA TYR A 71 17.21 -13.53 -1.98
C TYR A 71 16.84 -14.27 -3.28
N GLN A 72 17.15 -15.57 -3.38
CA GLN A 72 16.91 -16.32 -4.62
C GLN A 72 15.42 -16.42 -4.94
N SER A 73 14.58 -16.69 -3.94
CA SER A 73 13.13 -16.71 -4.13
C SER A 73 12.56 -15.31 -4.40
N VAL A 74 13.04 -14.28 -3.71
CA VAL A 74 12.62 -12.89 -3.97
C VAL A 74 12.94 -12.50 -5.41
N LYS A 75 14.15 -12.79 -5.88
CA LYS A 75 14.58 -12.48 -7.25
C LYS A 75 13.68 -13.16 -8.29
N GLN A 76 13.24 -14.40 -8.05
CA GLN A 76 12.33 -15.09 -8.97
C GLN A 76 10.96 -14.38 -9.04
N VAL A 77 10.38 -14.03 -7.88
CA VAL A 77 9.08 -13.34 -7.80
C VAL A 77 9.15 -11.89 -8.29
N ALA A 78 10.33 -11.28 -8.22
CA ALA A 78 10.56 -9.97 -8.81
C ALA A 78 10.70 -10.06 -10.33
N ALA A 79 11.46 -11.04 -10.84
CA ALA A 79 11.70 -11.24 -12.27
C ALA A 79 10.42 -11.64 -13.04
N ASP A 80 9.48 -12.33 -12.39
CA ASP A 80 8.18 -12.68 -12.98
C ASP A 80 7.13 -11.55 -12.89
N GLY A 81 7.50 -10.40 -12.31
CA GLY A 81 6.66 -9.21 -12.18
C GLY A 81 5.61 -9.29 -11.07
N ARG A 82 5.44 -10.44 -10.40
CA ARG A 82 4.44 -10.59 -9.34
C ARG A 82 4.73 -9.70 -8.15
N LEU A 83 6.00 -9.53 -7.77
CA LEU A 83 6.36 -8.70 -6.62
C LEU A 83 5.87 -7.25 -6.82
N LEU A 84 6.11 -6.67 -8.01
CA LEU A 84 5.74 -5.28 -8.25
C LEU A 84 4.22 -5.13 -8.47
N GLY A 85 3.61 -6.04 -9.24
CA GLY A 85 2.16 -6.00 -9.48
C GLY A 85 1.33 -6.17 -8.21
N THR A 86 1.75 -7.04 -7.29
CA THR A 86 1.05 -7.30 -6.02
C THR A 86 1.16 -6.13 -5.04
N ILE A 87 2.32 -5.47 -4.93
CA ILE A 87 2.52 -4.34 -3.99
C ILE A 87 1.98 -3.01 -4.54
N ASN A 88 1.87 -2.88 -5.86
CA ASN A 88 1.20 -1.74 -6.51
C ASN A 88 -0.32 -1.87 -6.56
N HIS A 89 -0.88 -3.02 -6.17
CA HIS A 89 -2.30 -3.34 -6.30
C HIS A 89 -2.77 -3.23 -7.76
N GLU A 90 -1.95 -3.69 -8.69
CA GLU A 90 -2.27 -3.67 -10.12
C GLU A 90 -3.39 -4.64 -10.48
N SER A 91 -4.20 -4.29 -11.48
CA SER A 91 -5.26 -5.15 -11.97
C SER A 91 -4.70 -6.48 -12.48
N GLY A 92 -5.30 -7.60 -12.06
CA GLY A 92 -4.84 -8.94 -12.42
C GLY A 92 -3.89 -9.57 -11.40
N TYR A 93 -3.46 -8.82 -10.37
CA TYR A 93 -2.69 -9.33 -9.24
C TYR A 93 -3.55 -9.37 -7.98
N ILE A 94 -3.22 -10.30 -7.06
CA ILE A 94 -3.78 -10.25 -5.70
C ILE A 94 -3.10 -9.09 -4.98
N ALA A 95 -3.85 -8.19 -4.36
CA ALA A 95 -3.27 -7.05 -3.64
C ALA A 95 -2.57 -7.51 -2.36
N MET A 96 -1.32 -7.06 -2.14
CA MET A 96 -0.56 -7.33 -0.93
C MET A 96 -0.05 -6.02 -0.28
N PRO A 97 0.01 -5.95 1.06
CA PRO A 97 -0.33 -6.99 2.02
C PRO A 97 -1.85 -7.22 2.07
N GLN A 98 -2.25 -8.49 2.24
CA GLN A 98 -3.66 -8.87 2.12
C GLN A 98 -4.53 -8.18 3.18
N ASP A 99 -5.66 -7.60 2.75
CA ASP A 99 -6.61 -6.88 3.59
C ASP A 99 -5.97 -5.72 4.39
N GLN A 100 -4.87 -5.17 3.90
CA GLN A 100 -4.15 -4.03 4.47
C GLN A 100 -3.97 -2.91 3.43
N ASN A 101 -3.56 -1.74 3.91
CA ASN A 101 -3.21 -0.62 3.04
C ASN A 101 -2.01 -0.97 2.14
N LYS A 102 -1.97 -0.33 0.96
CA LYS A 102 -0.82 -0.38 0.05
C LYS A 102 0.45 0.05 0.80
N LEU A 103 1.60 -0.52 0.43
CA LEU A 103 2.90 -0.04 0.91
C LEU A 103 3.06 1.45 0.60
N SER A 104 3.89 2.12 1.39
CA SER A 104 4.26 3.51 1.11
C SER A 104 4.91 3.64 -0.26
N ASP A 105 4.71 4.79 -0.91
CA ASP A 105 5.34 5.03 -2.21
C ASP A 105 6.88 4.97 -2.14
N CYS A 106 7.46 5.29 -0.97
CA CYS A 106 8.91 5.14 -0.78
C CYS A 106 9.37 3.68 -0.77
N ASP A 107 8.65 2.79 -0.07
CA ASP A 107 9.00 1.36 -0.01
C ASP A 107 8.86 0.72 -1.40
N ILE A 108 7.77 1.03 -2.10
CA ILE A 108 7.55 0.60 -3.49
C ILE A 108 8.67 1.14 -4.39
N ARG A 109 9.07 2.41 -4.23
CA ARG A 109 10.14 3.01 -5.01
C ARG A 109 11.49 2.33 -4.81
N LYS A 110 11.85 1.99 -3.57
CA LYS A 110 13.09 1.23 -3.27
C LYS A 110 13.08 -0.13 -3.95
N ILE A 111 11.98 -0.88 -3.85
CA ILE A 111 11.84 -2.17 -4.53
C ILE A 111 11.95 -1.99 -6.05
N THR A 112 11.30 -0.98 -6.61
CA THR A 112 11.33 -0.67 -8.05
C THR A 112 12.75 -0.34 -8.53
N ILE A 113 13.51 0.47 -7.79
CA ILE A 113 14.91 0.79 -8.12
C ILE A 113 15.75 -0.49 -8.12
N TRP A 114 15.68 -1.29 -7.06
CA TRP A 114 16.41 -2.55 -6.98
C TRP A 114 16.08 -3.52 -8.13
N ILE A 115 14.80 -3.61 -8.53
CA ILE A 115 14.38 -4.40 -9.70
C ILE A 115 15.05 -3.86 -10.98
N ASN A 116 14.99 -2.54 -11.19
CA ASN A 116 15.57 -1.89 -12.37
C ASN A 116 17.11 -1.98 -12.42
N ASP A 117 17.77 -2.04 -11.26
CA ASP A 117 19.22 -2.20 -11.13
C ASP A 117 19.69 -3.66 -11.29
N GLY A 118 18.77 -4.56 -11.70
CA GLY A 118 19.08 -5.94 -12.06
C GLY A 118 18.94 -6.94 -10.91
N MET A 119 18.26 -6.56 -9.83
CA MET A 119 17.99 -7.40 -8.66
C MET A 119 19.28 -8.04 -8.15
N GLN A 120 20.22 -7.20 -7.67
CA GLN A 120 21.53 -7.64 -7.16
C GLN A 120 21.43 -8.09 -5.71
N ASP A 121 22.29 -9.03 -5.29
CA ASP A 121 22.42 -9.48 -3.90
C ASP A 121 23.55 -8.66 -3.24
N ASN A 122 23.22 -7.46 -2.76
CA ASN A 122 24.19 -6.49 -2.23
C ASN A 122 23.71 -5.85 -0.93
#